data_AF-K8DZB8-F1
#
_entry.id   AF-K8DZB8-F1
#
_cell.length_a   1.000
_cell.length_b   1.000
_cell.length_c   1.000
_cell.angle_alpha   90.00
_cell.angle_beta   90.00
_cell.angle_gamma   90.00
#
_symmetry.space_group_name_H-M   'P 1'
#
loop_
_entity.id
_entity.type
_entity.pdbx_description
1 polymer ?
#
loop_
_entity_poly.entity_id
_entity_poly.type
_entity_poly.pdbx_seq_one_letter_code
_entity_poly.pdbx_strand_id
1 'polypeptide(L)'
;MLQQVELYSALGKAEQNNLFSQLEQIYAALPATSCEGCATCCKWGSPPAFFIEYLNLYRHVRDNMKDSWREILGKSTEYFYLELVDVNQKCPFLNDSNQCSVYSVRPFACRSYGLLSKQDFETGDRGLELLAKKFKDEYDLIIPQEIINYKLPWCGKVTSQTGTHLAKSTLAGLAAQIGALDYTFFPQELVDQEGTLLPFPVHLANTVLGSGARARKIKVMKQYVDQGSKELLQGFVEKAAAFQF
;
A
#
# COMPACT_ATOMS: atom_id res chain seq x y z
N MET A 1 -12.06 1.54 12.82
CA MET A 1 -11.17 0.47 12.31
C MET A 1 -12.08 -0.59 11.74
N LEU A 2 -11.84 -1.06 10.52
CA LEU A 2 -12.54 -2.22 9.95
C LEU A 2 -12.20 -3.45 10.81
N GLN A 3 -12.84 -3.57 11.97
CA GLN A 3 -13.01 -4.85 12.64
C GLN A 3 -13.70 -5.71 11.62
N GLN A 4 -12.99 -6.65 10.98
CA GLN A 4 -13.52 -7.64 10.04
C GLN A 4 -14.94 -7.28 9.59
N VAL A 5 -15.13 -6.14 8.90
CA VAL A 5 -16.32 -6.00 8.06
C VAL A 5 -16.03 -7.11 7.10
N GLU A 6 -16.82 -8.17 7.22
CA GLU A 6 -16.55 -9.48 6.70
C GLU A 6 -15.89 -9.28 5.35
N LEU A 7 -14.58 -9.50 5.26
CA LEU A 7 -13.84 -9.16 4.05
C LEU A 7 -14.52 -9.83 2.85
N TYR A 8 -15.07 -11.01 3.08
CA TYR A 8 -15.96 -11.73 2.20
C TYR A 8 -17.28 -11.04 1.87
N SER A 9 -17.96 -10.38 2.82
CA SER A 9 -19.14 -9.55 2.51
C SER A 9 -18.78 -8.29 1.74
N ALA A 10 -17.63 -7.66 2.02
CA ALA A 10 -17.13 -6.56 1.21
C ALA A 10 -16.80 -7.01 -0.23
N LEU A 11 -16.13 -8.16 -0.37
CA LEU A 11 -15.86 -8.80 -1.67
C LEU A 11 -17.17 -9.15 -2.39
N GLY A 12 -18.12 -9.79 -1.71
CA GLY A 12 -19.42 -10.14 -2.28
C GLY A 12 -20.21 -8.90 -2.71
N LYS A 13 -20.19 -7.82 -1.91
CA LYS A 13 -20.80 -6.54 -2.28
C LYS A 13 -20.10 -5.91 -3.49
N ALA A 14 -18.77 -5.99 -3.58
CA ALA A 14 -18.01 -5.52 -4.73
C ALA A 14 -18.39 -6.27 -6.01
N GLU A 15 -18.54 -7.59 -5.93
CA GLU A 15 -18.98 -8.44 -7.05
C GLU A 15 -20.42 -8.11 -7.47
N GLN A 16 -21.36 -8.06 -6.53
CA GLN A 16 -22.78 -7.76 -6.80
C GLN A 16 -22.98 -6.39 -7.49
N ASN A 17 -22.15 -5.41 -7.14
CA ASN A 17 -22.21 -4.06 -7.71
C ASN A 17 -21.27 -3.87 -8.92
N ASN A 18 -20.64 -4.93 -9.42
CA ASN A 18 -19.69 -4.90 -10.54
C ASN A 18 -18.53 -3.91 -10.34
N LEU A 19 -18.10 -3.67 -9.09
CA LEU A 19 -17.10 -2.65 -8.78
C LEU A 19 -15.73 -2.98 -9.35
N PHE A 20 -15.37 -4.27 -9.46
CA PHE A 20 -14.12 -4.67 -10.10
C PHE A 20 -14.10 -4.35 -11.60
N SER A 21 -15.22 -4.53 -12.29
CA SER A 21 -15.33 -4.16 -13.72
C SER A 21 -15.26 -2.64 -13.91
N GLN A 22 -15.88 -1.87 -13.02
CA GLN A 22 -15.77 -0.41 -13.02
C GLN A 22 -14.33 0.04 -12.76
N LEU A 23 -13.64 -0.58 -11.80
CA LEU A 23 -12.23 -0.32 -11.52
C LEU A 23 -11.35 -0.57 -12.75
N GLU A 24 -11.53 -1.71 -13.43
CA GLU A 24 -10.79 -2.03 -14.65
C GLU A 24 -11.09 -1.04 -15.79
N GLN A 25 -12.33 -0.55 -15.93
CA GLN A 25 -12.68 0.49 -16.89
C GLN A 25 -11.95 1.80 -16.60
N ILE A 26 -11.86 2.21 -15.32
CA ILE A 26 -11.10 3.40 -14.93
C ILE A 26 -9.61 3.22 -15.22
N TYR A 27 -9.04 2.03 -14.93
CA TYR A 27 -7.65 1.72 -15.27
C TYR A 27 -7.39 1.75 -16.78
N ALA A 28 -8.34 1.31 -17.60
CA ALA A 28 -8.22 1.29 -19.06
C ALA A 28 -8.14 2.70 -19.68
N ALA A 29 -8.52 3.75 -18.94
CA ALA A 29 -8.34 5.14 -19.36
C ALA A 29 -6.87 5.61 -19.28
N LEU A 30 -6.00 4.89 -18.57
CA LEU A 30 -4.57 5.15 -18.58
C LEU A 30 -3.94 4.60 -19.87
N PRO A 31 -2.96 5.32 -20.45
CA PRO A 31 -2.23 4.79 -21.59
C PRO A 31 -1.41 3.57 -21.18
N ALA A 32 -1.21 2.65 -22.12
CA ALA A 32 -0.32 1.53 -21.91
C ALA A 32 1.12 2.02 -21.72
N THR A 33 1.82 1.43 -20.76
CA THR A 33 3.19 1.82 -20.39
C THR A 33 4.17 0.66 -20.50
N SER A 34 5.41 0.98 -20.88
CA SER A 34 6.56 0.10 -20.72
C SER A 34 7.47 0.62 -19.61
N CYS A 35 8.02 -0.28 -18.79
CA CYS A 35 8.92 0.04 -17.68
C CYS A 35 10.16 -0.85 -17.76
N GLU A 36 11.34 -0.25 -17.57
CA GLU A 36 12.63 -0.99 -17.57
C GLU A 36 12.82 -1.93 -16.36
N GLY A 37 11.90 -1.96 -15.38
CA GLY A 37 11.96 -2.91 -14.26
C GLY A 37 13.02 -2.57 -13.19
N CYS A 38 13.40 -1.30 -13.03
CA CYS A 38 14.44 -0.90 -12.05
C CYS A 38 14.04 -0.99 -10.56
N ALA A 39 12.76 -1.28 -10.27
CA ALA A 39 12.18 -1.41 -8.94
C ALA A 39 12.28 -0.17 -8.02
N THR A 40 12.63 1.01 -8.53
CA THR A 40 12.73 2.24 -7.71
C THR A 40 11.46 2.52 -6.92
N CYS A 41 10.28 2.41 -7.55
CA CYS A 41 9.00 2.59 -6.85
C CYS A 41 8.74 1.52 -5.78
N CYS A 42 9.10 0.26 -6.05
CA CYS A 42 8.89 -0.84 -5.10
C CYS A 42 9.87 -0.78 -3.93
N LYS A 43 11.06 -0.20 -4.12
CA LYS A 43 12.05 0.04 -3.06
C LYS A 43 11.69 1.24 -2.18
N TRP A 44 10.87 2.16 -2.69
CA TRP A 44 10.34 3.26 -1.89
C TRP A 44 9.33 2.80 -0.82
N GLY A 45 8.57 1.75 -1.12
CA GLY A 45 7.63 1.14 -0.19
C GLY A 45 6.34 0.70 -0.89
N SER A 46 5.37 0.23 -0.11
CA SER A 46 4.01 0.01 -0.61
C SER A 46 3.28 1.36 -0.64
N PRO A 47 2.84 1.86 -1.81
CA PRO A 47 2.07 3.09 -1.88
C PRO A 47 0.67 2.89 -1.29
N PRO A 48 -0.04 3.99 -0.98
CA PRO A 48 -1.45 3.93 -0.62
C PRO A 48 -2.31 3.36 -1.76
N ALA A 49 -3.40 2.70 -1.39
CA ALA A 49 -4.38 2.13 -2.30
C ALA A 49 -5.79 2.41 -1.78
N PHE A 50 -6.74 2.64 -2.68
CA PHE A 50 -8.16 2.72 -2.33
C PHE A 50 -8.65 1.37 -1.82
N PHE A 51 -9.74 1.35 -1.06
CA PHE A 51 -10.23 0.11 -0.48
C PHE A 51 -10.68 -0.90 -1.55
N ILE A 52 -11.34 -0.44 -2.63
CA ILE A 52 -11.69 -1.31 -3.75
C ILE A 52 -10.45 -1.93 -4.43
N GLU A 53 -9.33 -1.23 -4.46
CA GLU A 53 -8.06 -1.74 -4.99
C GLU A 53 -7.43 -2.77 -4.06
N TYR A 54 -7.52 -2.54 -2.74
CA TYR A 54 -7.17 -3.55 -1.74
C TYR A 54 -7.99 -4.82 -1.92
N LEU A 55 -9.31 -4.72 -2.10
CA LEU A 55 -10.17 -5.87 -2.35
C LEU A 55 -9.76 -6.62 -3.64
N ASN A 56 -9.47 -5.90 -4.72
CA ASN A 56 -9.07 -6.52 -5.99
C ASN A 56 -7.73 -7.26 -5.86
N LEU A 57 -6.76 -6.63 -5.20
CA LEU A 57 -5.44 -7.18 -4.96
C LEU A 57 -5.48 -8.39 -4.00
N TYR A 58 -6.25 -8.29 -2.91
CA TYR A 58 -6.47 -9.38 -1.97
C TYR A 58 -7.10 -10.59 -2.66
N ARG A 59 -8.17 -10.38 -3.46
CA ARG A 59 -8.83 -11.44 -4.23
C ARG A 59 -7.83 -12.14 -5.16
N HIS A 60 -7.01 -11.37 -5.88
CA HIS A 60 -5.99 -11.94 -6.76
C HIS A 60 -4.99 -12.82 -6.00
N VAL A 61 -4.45 -12.33 -4.88
CA VAL A 61 -3.50 -13.07 -4.04
C VAL A 61 -4.13 -14.34 -3.47
N ARG A 62 -5.36 -14.25 -2.94
CA ARG A 62 -6.13 -15.39 -2.41
C ARG A 62 -6.33 -16.49 -3.45
N ASP A 63 -6.74 -16.09 -4.66
CA ASP A 63 -7.20 -17.03 -5.68
C ASP A 63 -6.05 -17.60 -6.52
N ASN A 64 -4.97 -16.83 -6.73
CA ASN A 64 -3.91 -17.15 -7.70
C ASN A 64 -2.52 -17.32 -7.09
N MET A 65 -2.30 -16.98 -5.81
CA MET A 65 -0.97 -16.96 -5.20
C MET A 65 -0.90 -17.74 -3.89
N LYS A 66 -1.59 -18.89 -3.82
CA LYS A 66 -1.67 -19.73 -2.61
C LYS A 66 -0.29 -20.16 -2.10
N ASP A 67 0.61 -20.52 -3.00
CA ASP A 67 1.96 -20.97 -2.63
C ASP A 67 2.82 -19.84 -2.02
N SER A 68 2.59 -18.59 -2.45
CA SER A 68 3.28 -17.41 -1.93
C SER A 68 2.54 -16.73 -0.77
N TRP A 69 1.35 -17.23 -0.39
CA TRP A 69 0.47 -16.56 0.57
C TRP A 69 1.16 -16.32 1.92
N ARG A 70 1.80 -17.36 2.45
CA ARG A 70 2.53 -17.32 3.73
C ARG A 70 3.67 -16.29 3.69
N GLU A 71 4.39 -16.22 2.58
CA GLU A 71 5.49 -15.27 2.38
C GLU A 71 4.96 -13.83 2.30
N ILE A 72 3.89 -13.59 1.52
CA ILE A 72 3.25 -12.27 1.38
C ILE A 72 2.73 -11.78 2.73
N LEU A 73 2.11 -12.66 3.52
CA LEU A 73 1.66 -12.35 4.88
C LEU A 73 2.82 -11.95 5.79
N GLY A 74 3.91 -12.70 5.76
CA GLY A 74 5.11 -12.40 6.55
C GLY A 74 5.72 -11.05 6.17
N LYS A 75 6.00 -10.83 4.88
CA LYS A 75 6.54 -9.56 4.36
C LYS A 75 5.62 -8.38 4.64
N SER A 76 4.30 -8.55 4.48
CA SER A 76 3.33 -7.49 4.76
C SER A 76 3.21 -7.18 6.25
N THR A 77 3.29 -8.20 7.11
CA THR A 77 3.28 -8.02 8.56
C THR A 77 4.54 -7.30 9.01
N GLU A 78 5.71 -7.71 8.53
CA GLU A 78 6.96 -7.02 8.81
C GLU A 78 6.91 -5.55 8.36
N TYR A 79 6.48 -5.30 7.12
CA TYR A 79 6.31 -3.94 6.61
C TYR A 79 5.36 -3.13 7.51
N PHE A 80 4.21 -3.68 7.87
CA PHE A 80 3.27 -2.99 8.76
C PHE A 80 3.89 -2.60 10.10
N TYR A 81 4.82 -3.38 10.65
CA TYR A 81 5.42 -3.10 11.94
C TYR A 81 6.66 -2.22 11.87
N LEU A 82 7.44 -2.26 10.78
CA LEU A 82 8.78 -1.67 10.73
C LEU A 82 8.97 -0.56 9.70
N GLU A 83 7.99 -0.24 8.85
CA GLU A 83 8.05 0.83 7.84
C GLU A 83 8.49 2.23 8.34
N LEU A 84 8.32 2.53 9.63
CA LEU A 84 8.72 3.80 10.25
C LEU A 84 10.07 3.72 10.98
N VAL A 85 10.71 2.56 11.08
CA VAL A 85 11.96 2.39 11.85
C VAL A 85 13.04 1.58 11.14
N ASP A 86 12.70 0.82 10.09
CA ASP A 86 13.64 0.08 9.28
C ASP A 86 13.71 0.67 7.86
N VAL A 87 14.86 1.29 7.55
CA VAL A 87 15.14 1.93 6.26
C VAL A 87 15.20 0.94 5.10
N ASN A 88 15.26 -0.37 5.37
CA ASN A 88 15.36 -1.42 4.36
C ASN A 88 14.00 -1.97 3.91
N GLN A 89 12.90 -1.47 4.48
CA GLN A 89 11.56 -1.94 4.12
C GLN A 89 11.24 -1.59 2.66
N LYS A 90 10.67 -2.56 1.95
CA LYS A 90 10.28 -2.48 0.53
C LYS A 90 8.86 -2.98 0.38
N CYS A 91 8.25 -2.73 -0.78
CA CYS A 91 6.96 -3.31 -1.12
C CYS A 91 6.99 -4.86 -0.95
N PRO A 92 6.04 -5.47 -0.21
CA PRO A 92 6.01 -6.91 0.01
C PRO A 92 5.89 -7.77 -1.26
N PHE A 93 5.44 -7.17 -2.36
CA PHE A 93 5.32 -7.82 -3.66
C PHE A 93 6.58 -7.74 -4.53
N LEU A 94 7.64 -7.10 -4.05
CA LEU A 94 8.93 -7.08 -4.74
C LEU A 94 9.64 -8.42 -4.55
N ASN A 95 9.95 -9.10 -5.65
CA ASN A 95 10.75 -10.33 -5.63
C ASN A 95 12.25 -10.03 -5.79
N ASP A 96 13.06 -11.07 -5.65
CA ASP A 96 14.53 -10.97 -5.71
C ASP A 96 15.05 -10.59 -7.11
N SER A 97 14.23 -10.78 -8.15
CA SER A 97 14.52 -10.35 -9.53
C SER A 97 14.10 -8.90 -9.82
N ASN A 98 13.80 -8.09 -8.80
CA ASN A 98 13.30 -6.72 -8.91
C ASN A 98 11.96 -6.60 -9.70
N GLN A 99 11.16 -7.66 -9.73
CA GLN A 99 9.85 -7.68 -10.37
C GLN A 99 8.73 -7.66 -9.33
N CYS A 100 7.61 -7.03 -9.69
CA CYS A 100 6.40 -7.01 -8.87
C CYS A 100 5.58 -8.28 -9.15
N SER A 101 5.36 -9.09 -8.12
CA SER A 101 4.60 -10.35 -8.25
C SER A 101 3.11 -10.15 -8.55
N VAL A 102 2.59 -8.94 -8.35
CA VAL A 102 1.18 -8.57 -8.58
C VAL A 102 1.05 -7.46 -9.63
N TYR A 103 1.98 -7.40 -10.58
CA TYR A 103 2.06 -6.29 -11.54
C TYR A 103 0.74 -6.05 -12.29
N SER A 104 0.04 -7.10 -12.72
CA SER A 104 -1.23 -7.01 -13.47
C SER A 104 -2.37 -6.37 -12.68
N VAL A 105 -2.38 -6.52 -11.35
CA VAL A 105 -3.42 -6.03 -10.44
C VAL A 105 -2.91 -4.92 -9.51
N ARG A 106 -1.80 -4.26 -9.89
CA ARG A 106 -1.18 -3.19 -9.10
C ARG A 106 -2.16 -2.00 -8.89
N PRO A 107 -2.13 -1.30 -7.74
CA PRO A 107 -2.98 -0.13 -7.49
C PRO A 107 -2.67 1.07 -8.40
N PHE A 108 -3.57 2.06 -8.41
CA PHE A 108 -3.53 3.25 -9.25
C PHE A 108 -2.26 4.06 -9.04
N ALA A 109 -1.80 4.21 -7.80
CA ALA A 109 -0.53 4.88 -7.49
C ALA A 109 0.66 4.21 -8.20
N CYS A 110 0.68 2.88 -8.30
CA CYS A 110 1.68 2.14 -9.07
C CYS A 110 1.48 2.25 -10.59
N ARG A 111 0.22 2.26 -11.07
CA ARG A 111 -0.11 2.34 -12.52
C ARG A 111 0.23 3.70 -13.12
N SER A 112 0.01 4.76 -12.35
CA SER A 112 0.17 6.14 -12.79
C SER A 112 1.58 6.68 -12.60
N TYR A 113 2.43 6.00 -11.84
CA TYR A 113 3.82 6.39 -11.63
C TYR A 113 4.60 6.41 -12.95
N GLY A 114 5.24 7.54 -13.24
CA GLY A 114 5.96 7.79 -14.50
C GLY A 114 5.10 8.39 -15.62
N LEU A 115 3.79 8.56 -15.42
CA LEU A 115 2.92 9.22 -16.41
C LEU A 115 2.94 10.75 -16.32
N LEU A 116 3.31 11.32 -15.18
CA LEU A 116 3.47 12.78 -15.05
C LEU A 116 4.81 13.25 -15.60
N SER A 117 4.82 14.48 -16.10
CA SER A 117 6.05 15.17 -16.43
C SER A 117 6.92 15.35 -15.18
N LYS A 118 8.23 15.55 -15.35
CA LYS A 118 9.13 15.85 -14.22
C LYS A 118 8.72 17.14 -13.48
N GLN A 119 8.13 18.11 -14.18
CA GLN A 119 7.67 19.37 -13.61
C GLN A 119 6.42 19.18 -12.75
N ASP A 120 5.50 18.30 -13.17
CA ASP A 120 4.23 18.07 -12.46
C ASP A 120 4.34 17.00 -11.36
N PHE A 121 5.43 16.23 -11.36
CA PHE A 121 5.64 15.17 -10.38
C PHE A 121 6.09 15.74 -9.03
N GLU A 122 5.26 15.50 -8.03
CA GLU A 122 5.51 15.87 -6.65
C GLU A 122 5.25 14.65 -5.76
N THR A 123 6.13 14.40 -4.80
CA THR A 123 5.79 13.53 -3.66
C THR A 123 5.09 14.41 -2.64
N GLY A 124 3.80 14.15 -2.39
CA GLY A 124 3.02 14.89 -1.39
C GLY A 124 3.64 14.81 0.01
N ASP A 125 3.19 15.69 0.92
CA ASP A 125 3.59 15.62 2.31
C ASP A 125 3.03 14.35 2.95
N ARG A 126 3.93 13.52 3.51
CA ARG A 126 3.59 12.27 4.18
C ARG A 126 3.28 12.47 5.67
N GLY A 127 3.37 13.70 6.17
CA GLY A 127 3.18 14.05 7.58
C GLY A 127 4.23 13.42 8.52
N LEU A 128 5.35 12.93 7.97
CA LEU A 128 6.33 12.16 8.74
C LEU A 128 7.09 13.00 9.75
N GLU A 129 7.29 14.29 9.50
CA GLU A 129 7.94 15.20 10.45
C GLU A 129 7.10 15.36 11.72
N LEU A 130 5.81 15.66 11.56
CA LEU A 130 4.88 15.77 12.68
C LEU A 130 4.71 14.43 13.41
N LEU A 131 4.64 13.33 12.66
CA LEU A 131 4.56 11.99 13.21
C LEU A 131 5.81 11.64 14.03
N ALA A 132 6.99 11.93 13.52
CA ALA A 132 8.27 11.69 14.20
C ALA A 132 8.37 12.48 15.49
N LYS A 133 7.95 13.76 15.49
CA LYS A 133 7.87 14.56 16.70
C LYS A 133 6.95 13.91 17.74
N LYS A 134 5.74 13.54 17.34
CA LYS A 134 4.78 12.86 18.23
C LYS A 134 5.35 11.56 18.81
N PHE A 135 6.03 10.76 17.98
CA PHE A 135 6.58 9.48 18.41
C PHE A 135 7.74 9.65 19.40
N LYS A 136 8.56 10.68 19.20
CA LYS A 136 9.62 11.05 20.14
C LYS A 136 9.05 11.52 21.47
N ASP A 137 8.06 12.42 21.43
CA ASP A 137 7.48 13.03 22.63
C ASP A 137 6.66 12.02 23.48
N GLU A 138 5.88 11.14 22.84
CA GLU A 138 4.99 10.20 23.56
C GLU A 138 5.64 8.87 23.94
N TYR A 139 6.60 8.38 23.14
CA TYR A 139 7.11 7.00 23.27
C TYR A 139 8.64 6.88 23.34
N ASP A 140 9.35 8.02 23.29
CA ASP A 140 10.81 8.08 23.17
C ASP A 140 11.32 7.18 22.03
N LEU A 141 10.66 7.28 20.87
CA LEU A 141 10.95 6.49 19.68
C LEU A 141 11.38 7.44 18.56
N ILE A 142 12.59 7.22 18.05
CA ILE A 142 13.17 8.05 16.98
C ILE A 142 12.91 7.38 15.63
N ILE A 143 12.17 8.07 14.76
CA ILE A 143 12.05 7.72 13.35
C ILE A 143 13.32 8.19 12.62
N PRO A 144 14.04 7.31 11.89
CA PRO A 144 15.23 7.70 11.13
C PRO A 144 14.97 8.84 10.15
N GLN A 145 15.93 9.77 10.04
CA GLN A 145 15.84 10.91 9.11
C GLN A 145 15.82 10.48 7.66
N GLU A 146 16.43 9.33 7.35
CA GLU A 146 16.36 8.68 6.05
C GLU A 146 14.92 8.38 5.68
N ILE A 147 14.09 7.87 6.60
CA ILE A 147 12.68 7.57 6.33
C ILE A 147 11.87 8.85 6.13
N ILE A 148 12.11 9.87 6.97
CA ILE A 148 11.41 11.16 6.93
C ILE A 148 11.70 11.87 5.60
N ASN A 149 12.97 11.90 5.18
CA ASN A 149 13.43 12.63 4.00
C ASN A 149 13.34 11.80 2.70
N TYR A 150 12.98 10.51 2.77
CA TYR A 150 12.96 9.66 1.58
C TYR A 150 11.76 9.98 0.66
N LYS A 151 12.06 10.79 -0.35
CA LYS A 151 11.13 11.13 -1.44
C LYS A 151 11.27 10.14 -2.59
N LEU A 152 10.14 9.74 -3.15
CA LEU A 152 10.11 8.92 -4.35
C LEU A 152 10.66 9.78 -5.52
N PRO A 153 11.74 9.39 -6.20
CA PRO A 153 12.24 10.17 -7.32
C PRO A 153 11.26 10.08 -8.50
N TRP A 154 11.26 11.08 -9.38
CA TRP A 154 10.60 10.97 -10.67
C TRP A 154 11.26 9.86 -11.52
N CYS A 155 10.47 9.14 -12.33
CA CYS A 155 10.96 8.05 -13.16
C CYS A 155 10.89 8.39 -14.64
N GLY A 156 12.05 8.54 -15.28
CA GLY A 156 12.17 8.69 -16.74
C GLY A 156 12.28 7.37 -17.50
N LYS A 157 12.14 6.24 -16.81
CA LYS A 157 12.25 4.87 -17.37
C LYS A 157 10.89 4.23 -17.65
N VAL A 158 9.81 5.00 -17.45
CA VAL A 158 8.46 4.62 -17.82
C VAL A 158 8.11 5.41 -19.07
N THR A 159 7.73 4.70 -20.12
CA THR A 159 7.34 5.29 -21.40
C THR A 159 5.89 4.96 -21.68
N SER A 160 5.10 5.99 -21.98
CA SER A 160 3.74 5.84 -22.51
C SER A 160 3.80 5.50 -23.98
N GLN A 161 2.96 4.55 -24.44
CA GLN A 161 2.84 4.25 -25.88
C GLN A 161 2.33 5.44 -26.70
N THR A 162 1.64 6.41 -26.06
CA THR A 162 1.23 7.66 -26.71
C THR A 162 2.38 8.66 -26.86
N GLY A 163 3.53 8.42 -26.23
CA GLY A 163 4.68 9.35 -26.21
C GLY A 163 4.47 10.60 -25.36
N THR A 164 3.31 10.78 -24.74
CA THR A 164 2.94 11.98 -23.98
C THR A 164 2.74 11.69 -22.50
N HIS A 165 3.17 12.65 -21.66
CA HIS A 165 2.82 12.69 -20.25
C HIS A 165 1.36 13.12 -20.07
N LEU A 166 0.73 12.66 -18.99
CA LEU A 166 -0.62 13.05 -18.63
C LEU A 166 -0.62 14.32 -17.75
N ALA A 167 -1.69 15.09 -17.84
CA ALA A 167 -1.92 16.23 -16.96
C ALA A 167 -2.26 15.75 -15.53
N LYS A 168 -1.83 16.51 -14.52
CA LYS A 168 -2.14 16.23 -13.10
C LYS A 168 -3.64 16.15 -12.83
N SER A 169 -4.44 17.00 -13.48
CA SER A 169 -5.91 16.98 -13.39
C SER A 169 -6.54 15.70 -13.93
N THR A 170 -5.95 15.09 -14.95
CA THR A 170 -6.42 13.82 -15.52
C THR A 170 -6.24 12.69 -14.50
N LEU A 171 -5.04 12.57 -13.92
CA LEU A 171 -4.79 11.56 -12.88
C LEU A 171 -5.64 11.79 -11.64
N ALA A 172 -5.82 13.05 -11.22
CA ALA A 172 -6.69 13.40 -10.10
C ALA A 172 -8.16 13.00 -10.37
N GLY A 173 -8.65 13.25 -11.59
CA GLY A 173 -10.01 12.85 -11.99
C GLY A 173 -10.22 11.34 -12.00
N LEU A 174 -9.21 10.56 -12.42
CA LEU A 174 -9.26 9.10 -12.35
C LEU A 174 -9.19 8.60 -10.90
N ALA A 175 -8.31 9.18 -10.07
CA ALA A 175 -8.24 8.85 -8.65
C ALA A 175 -9.57 9.12 -7.93
N ALA A 176 -10.23 10.25 -8.23
CA ALA A 176 -11.54 10.58 -7.67
C ALA A 176 -12.63 9.57 -8.10
N GLN A 177 -12.60 9.09 -9.34
CA GLN A 177 -13.52 8.02 -9.78
C GLN A 177 -13.31 6.71 -9.03
N ILE A 178 -12.05 6.35 -8.74
CA ILE A 178 -11.76 5.16 -7.92
C ILE A 178 -12.22 5.38 -6.49
N GLY A 179 -11.95 6.55 -5.91
CA GLY A 179 -12.44 6.94 -4.58
C GLY A 179 -13.97 6.86 -4.46
N ALA A 180 -14.71 7.25 -5.50
CA ALA A 180 -16.16 7.15 -5.50
C ALA A 180 -16.68 5.70 -5.39
N LEU A 181 -15.90 4.70 -5.81
CA LEU A 181 -16.26 3.28 -5.60
C LEU A 181 -16.22 2.90 -4.11
N ASP A 182 -15.35 3.54 -3.32
CA ASP A 182 -15.23 3.30 -1.88
C ASP A 182 -16.45 3.80 -1.08
N TYR A 183 -17.27 4.71 -1.63
CA TYR A 183 -18.53 5.15 -1.00
C TYR A 183 -19.52 3.99 -0.80
N THR A 184 -19.34 2.89 -1.52
CA THR A 184 -20.11 1.65 -1.31
C THR A 184 -19.85 1.04 0.07
N PHE A 185 -18.66 1.27 0.65
CA PHE A 185 -18.20 0.63 1.88
C PHE A 185 -18.09 1.59 3.05
N PHE A 186 -17.86 2.87 2.77
CA PHE A 186 -17.58 3.88 3.80
C PHE A 186 -18.43 5.14 3.59
N PRO A 187 -18.65 5.93 4.66
CA PRO A 187 -19.20 7.26 4.53
C PRO A 187 -18.34 8.11 3.59
N GLN A 188 -18.99 8.90 2.73
CA GLN A 188 -18.31 9.76 1.76
C GLN A 188 -17.29 10.69 2.43
N GLU A 189 -17.65 11.32 3.55
CA GLU A 189 -16.75 12.21 4.30
C GLU A 189 -15.41 11.54 4.66
N LEU A 190 -15.44 10.26 5.06
CA LEU A 190 -14.23 9.52 5.41
C LEU A 190 -13.33 9.28 4.19
N VAL A 191 -13.93 9.02 3.04
CA VAL A 191 -13.21 8.77 1.78
C VAL A 191 -12.65 10.07 1.22
N ASP A 192 -13.42 11.15 1.24
CA ASP A 192 -13.03 12.49 0.78
C ASP A 192 -11.85 13.06 1.61
N GLN A 193 -11.74 12.66 2.87
CA GLN A 193 -10.60 12.97 3.75
C GLN A 193 -9.44 11.97 3.64
N GLU A 194 -9.44 11.11 2.61
CA GLU A 194 -8.45 10.05 2.36
C GLU A 194 -8.30 9.04 3.51
N GLY A 195 -9.31 8.92 4.38
CA GLY A 195 -9.27 8.06 5.57
C GLY A 195 -9.23 6.56 5.26
N THR A 196 -9.57 6.16 4.03
CA THR A 196 -9.51 4.77 3.54
C THR A 196 -8.26 4.48 2.69
N LEU A 197 -7.49 5.51 2.35
CA LEU A 197 -6.35 5.44 1.45
C LEU A 197 -5.11 4.94 2.21
N LEU A 198 -4.98 3.61 2.33
CA LEU A 198 -3.93 2.96 3.10
C LEU A 198 -3.13 1.99 2.22
N PRO A 199 -1.83 1.78 2.52
CA PRO A 199 -1.05 0.75 1.84
C PRO A 199 -1.65 -0.65 2.05
N PHE A 200 -1.51 -1.53 1.05
CA PHE A 200 -1.97 -2.91 1.14
C PHE A 200 -1.52 -3.63 2.43
N PRO A 201 -0.25 -3.52 2.89
CA PRO A 201 0.18 -4.19 4.11
C PRO A 201 -0.56 -3.73 5.37
N VAL A 202 -1.02 -2.47 5.38
CA VAL A 202 -1.80 -1.91 6.50
C VAL A 202 -3.22 -2.45 6.49
N HIS A 203 -3.88 -2.47 5.33
CA HIS A 203 -5.20 -3.11 5.17
C HIS A 203 -5.15 -4.60 5.52
N LEU A 204 -4.11 -5.30 5.05
CA LEU A 204 -3.92 -6.72 5.29
C LEU A 204 -3.65 -7.00 6.78
N ALA A 205 -2.77 -6.25 7.44
CA ALA A 205 -2.49 -6.42 8.87
C ALA A 205 -3.76 -6.22 9.71
N ASN A 206 -4.58 -5.22 9.38
CA ASN A 206 -5.87 -5.00 10.05
C ASN A 206 -6.82 -6.20 9.86
N THR A 207 -6.77 -6.86 8.70
CA THR A 207 -7.58 -8.04 8.38
C THR A 207 -7.10 -9.27 9.15
N VAL A 208 -5.80 -9.59 9.11
CA VAL A 208 -5.28 -10.89 9.56
C VAL A 208 -4.86 -10.91 11.03
N LEU A 209 -4.44 -9.77 11.58
CA LEU A 209 -3.98 -9.67 12.97
C LEU A 209 -5.04 -9.09 13.91
N GLY A 210 -6.04 -8.39 13.36
CA GLY A 210 -7.11 -7.70 14.09
C GLY A 210 -6.67 -6.38 14.75
N SER A 211 -7.58 -5.78 15.51
CA SER A 211 -7.38 -4.45 16.13
C SER A 211 -6.22 -4.36 17.11
N GLY A 212 -5.85 -5.48 17.75
CA GLY A 212 -4.72 -5.56 18.68
C GLY A 212 -3.35 -5.35 18.02
N ALA A 213 -3.24 -5.54 16.70
CA ALA A 213 -1.99 -5.38 15.97
C ALA A 213 -1.44 -3.95 16.09
N ARG A 214 -2.33 -2.96 15.92
CA ARG A 214 -1.99 -1.54 16.00
C ARG A 214 -1.55 -1.12 17.40
N ALA A 215 -2.20 -1.65 18.44
CA ALA A 215 -1.86 -1.36 19.82
C ALA A 215 -0.44 -1.85 20.20
N ARG A 216 0.06 -2.89 19.52
CA ARG A 216 1.39 -3.45 19.78
C ARG A 216 2.49 -2.87 18.88
N LYS A 217 2.12 -2.07 17.87
CA LYS A 217 3.05 -1.53 16.87
C LYS A 217 4.20 -0.74 17.49
N ILE A 218 3.90 0.19 18.39
CA ILE A 218 4.93 0.99 19.08
C ILE A 218 5.91 0.09 19.85
N LYS A 219 5.40 -0.94 20.55
CA LYS A 219 6.25 -1.87 21.33
C LYS A 219 7.21 -2.66 20.43
N VAL A 220 6.72 -3.13 19.27
CA VAL A 220 7.55 -3.86 18.30
C VAL A 220 8.62 -2.94 17.72
N MET A 221 8.26 -1.73 17.30
CA MET A 221 9.23 -0.77 16.78
C MET A 221 10.28 -0.39 17.82
N LYS A 222 9.89 -0.18 19.08
CA LYS A 222 10.83 0.15 20.16
C LYS A 222 11.82 -0.98 20.44
N GLN A 223 11.38 -2.25 20.44
CA GLN A 223 12.31 -3.39 20.53
C GLN A 223 13.31 -3.39 19.37
N TYR A 224 12.83 -3.17 18.15
CA TYR A 224 13.69 -3.13 16.97
C TYR A 224 14.73 -2.02 17.05
N VAL A 225 14.33 -0.81 17.43
CA VAL A 225 15.23 0.35 17.56
C VAL A 225 16.23 0.18 18.71
N ASP A 226 15.77 -0.26 19.88
CA ASP A 226 16.62 -0.29 21.08
C ASP A 226 17.56 -1.51 21.11
N GLN A 227 17.15 -2.63 20.51
CA GLN A 227 17.84 -3.93 20.65
C GLN A 227 18.29 -4.53 19.31
N GLY A 228 17.85 -4.00 18.17
CA GLY A 228 18.05 -4.62 16.86
C GLY A 228 17.33 -5.98 16.70
N SER A 229 16.42 -6.31 17.63
CA SER A 229 15.72 -7.61 17.68
C SER A 229 14.35 -7.54 17.02
N LYS A 230 13.98 -8.63 16.32
CA LYS A 230 12.65 -8.84 15.73
C LYS A 230 11.81 -9.89 16.49
N GLU A 231 12.19 -10.24 17.73
CA GLU A 231 11.54 -11.32 18.49
C GLU A 231 10.02 -11.13 18.67
N LEU A 232 9.57 -9.92 19.08
CA LEU A 232 8.14 -9.63 19.22
C LEU A 232 7.43 -9.65 17.87
N LEU A 233 8.09 -9.18 16.81
CA LEU A 233 7.55 -9.20 15.46
C LEU A 233 7.33 -10.64 14.99
N GLN A 234 8.24 -11.55 15.30
CA GLN A 234 8.21 -12.94 14.85
C GLN A 234 6.92 -13.65 15.27
N GLY A 235 6.44 -13.42 16.49
CA GLY A 235 5.14 -13.93 16.94
C GLY A 235 3.95 -13.38 16.15
N PHE A 236 3.99 -12.12 15.70
CA PHE A 236 2.95 -11.57 14.82
C PHE A 236 3.05 -12.13 13.40
N VAL A 237 4.26 -12.32 12.87
CA VAL A 237 4.49 -12.94 11.57
C VAL A 237 3.97 -14.37 11.55
N GLU A 238 4.24 -15.16 12.59
CA GLU A 238 3.72 -16.53 12.73
C GLU A 238 2.20 -16.55 12.83
N LYS A 239 1.61 -15.66 13.63
CA LYS A 239 0.16 -15.51 13.72
C LYS A 239 -0.47 -15.15 12.38
N ALA A 240 0.11 -14.19 11.65
CA ALA A 240 -0.36 -13.82 10.31
C ALA A 240 -0.24 -15.00 9.35
N ALA A 241 0.90 -15.69 9.35
CA ALA A 241 1.20 -16.85 8.50
C ALA A 241 0.27 -18.05 8.72
N ALA A 242 -0.41 -18.12 9.87
CA ALA A 242 -1.43 -19.14 10.15
C ALA A 242 -2.82 -18.79 9.59
N PHE A 243 -3.02 -17.57 9.08
CA PHE A 243 -4.27 -17.15 8.49
C PHE A 243 -4.53 -17.92 7.18
N GLN A 244 -5.60 -18.72 7.17
CA GLN A 244 -6.08 -19.45 6.01
C GLN A 244 -7.41 -18.85 5.54
N PHE A 245 -7.67 -19.01 4.24
CA PHE A 245 -8.90 -18.58 3.59
C PHE A 245 -9.95 -19.68 3.54
#